data_AF-E4YY96-F1
#
_entry.id   AF-E4YY96-F1
#
_cell.length_a   1.000
_cell.length_b   1.000
_cell.length_c   1.000
_cell.angle_alpha   90.00
_cell.angle_beta   90.00
_cell.angle_gamma   90.00
#
_symmetry.space_group_name_H-M   'P 1'
#
loop_
_entity.id
_entity.type
_entity.pdbx_description
1 polymer ?
#
loop_
_entity_poly.entity_id
_entity_poly.type
_entity_poly.pdbx_seq_one_letter_code
_entity_poly.pdbx_strand_id
1 'polypeptide(L)'
;MYIFYFADIFALVGLTYVQSNEWFPLHAFFFGSFLTASPLFLLSALFCVPVAGKAAYRSRKRTFQLHLSSILITMFFYVHHNSSCDDFVYTFFAFFEYIIVFSNIYFHFLFGSEFASSTLSIQCGPMYSSLPR
;
A
#
# COMPACT_ATOMS: atom_id res chain seq x y z
N MET A 1 5.95 -10.11 -1.78
CA MET A 1 5.97 -9.08 -0.73
C MET A 1 7.01 -7.99 -1.04
N TYR A 2 8.31 -8.28 -0.97
CA TYR A 2 9.36 -7.26 -1.18
C TYR A 2 9.36 -6.58 -2.55
N ILE A 3 9.11 -7.34 -3.64
CA ILE A 3 9.00 -6.75 -4.99
C ILE A 3 7.91 -5.68 -5.06
N PHE A 4 6.72 -5.96 -4.51
CA PHE A 4 5.61 -4.99 -4.51
C PHE A 4 5.89 -3.80 -3.59
N TYR A 5 6.60 -4.01 -2.48
CA TYR A 5 7.06 -2.94 -1.59
C TYR A 5 8.06 -2.00 -2.26
N PHE A 6 9.05 -2.52 -3.00
CA PHE A 6 9.98 -1.63 -3.70
C PHE A 6 9.31 -0.94 -4.89
N ALA A 7 8.42 -1.65 -5.59
CA ALA A 7 7.66 -1.08 -6.70
C ALA A 7 6.69 0.02 -6.25
N ASP A 8 6.00 -0.13 -5.11
CA ASP A 8 5.08 0.90 -4.61
C ASP A 8 5.84 2.18 -4.20
N ILE A 9 6.95 2.07 -3.48
CA ILE A 9 7.81 3.20 -3.11
C ILE A 9 8.37 3.89 -4.35
N PHE A 10 8.91 3.12 -5.30
CA PHE A 10 9.46 3.68 -6.53
C PHE A 10 8.41 4.46 -7.33
N ALA A 11 7.21 3.89 -7.46
CA ALA A 11 6.11 4.56 -8.13
C ALA A 11 5.66 5.83 -7.38
N LEU A 12 5.59 5.79 -6.05
CA LEU A 12 5.24 6.95 -5.22
C LEU A 12 6.27 8.08 -5.35
N VAL A 13 7.56 7.74 -5.34
CA VAL A 13 8.65 8.69 -5.59
C VAL A 13 8.49 9.30 -6.99
N GLY A 14 8.22 8.50 -8.02
CA GLY A 14 7.92 8.99 -9.36
C GLY A 14 6.77 10.01 -9.37
N LEU A 15 5.67 9.72 -8.67
CA LEU A 15 4.51 10.62 -8.54
C LEU A 15 4.81 11.90 -7.76
N THR A 16 5.80 11.90 -6.86
CA THR A 16 6.21 13.14 -6.17
C THR A 16 6.99 14.10 -7.07
N TYR A 17 7.72 13.57 -8.05
CA TYR A 17 8.56 14.38 -8.95
C TYR A 17 7.88 14.72 -10.27
N VAL A 18 7.00 13.85 -10.78
CA VAL A 18 6.38 14.01 -12.10
C VAL A 18 4.93 14.40 -11.94
N GLN A 19 4.63 15.68 -12.19
CA GLN A 19 3.27 16.18 -12.18
C GLN A 19 2.52 15.80 -13.46
N SER A 20 1.20 15.66 -13.37
CA SER A 20 0.33 15.26 -14.48
C SER A 20 0.28 16.31 -15.60
N ASN A 21 0.50 17.58 -15.28
CA ASN A 21 0.53 18.70 -16.23
C ASN A 21 1.90 18.90 -16.92
N GLU A 22 2.98 18.37 -16.36
CA GLU A 22 4.32 18.51 -16.93
C GLU A 22 4.62 17.40 -17.94
N TRP A 23 4.41 16.13 -17.55
CA TRP A 23 4.74 14.98 -18.39
C TRP A 23 3.77 13.81 -18.18
N PHE A 24 2.58 13.96 -18.77
CA PHE A 24 1.45 13.03 -18.60
C PHE A 24 1.79 11.55 -18.84
N PRO A 25 2.50 11.14 -19.91
CA PRO A 25 2.76 9.71 -20.15
C PRO A 25 3.57 9.05 -19.02
N LEU A 26 4.55 9.77 -18.48
CA LEU A 26 5.39 9.28 -17.39
C LEU A 26 4.63 9.29 -16.06
N HIS A 27 3.83 10.33 -15.80
CA HIS A 27 2.93 10.37 -14.65
C HIS A 27 1.95 9.18 -14.68
N ALA A 28 1.31 8.91 -15.81
CA ALA A 28 0.38 7.79 -15.97
C ALA A 28 1.06 6.43 -15.77
N PHE A 29 2.31 6.28 -16.20
CA PHE A 29 3.10 5.07 -15.94
C PHE A 29 3.34 4.86 -14.43
N PHE A 30 3.76 5.90 -13.71
CA PHE A 30 3.96 5.81 -12.26
C PHE A 30 2.64 5.59 -11.52
N PHE A 31 1.58 6.28 -11.94
CA PHE A 31 0.26 6.13 -11.36
C PHE A 31 -0.27 4.70 -11.53
N GLY A 32 -0.22 4.15 -12.74
CA GLY A 32 -0.63 2.75 -13.00
C GLY A 32 0.24 1.74 -12.25
N SER A 33 1.55 1.97 -12.16
CA SER A 33 2.46 1.15 -11.37
C SER A 33 2.11 1.19 -9.88
N PHE A 34 1.78 2.37 -9.35
CA PHE A 34 1.37 2.55 -7.96
C PHE A 34 0.03 1.85 -7.67
N LEU A 35 -0.97 2.02 -8.53
CA LEU A 35 -2.30 1.41 -8.41
C LEU A 35 -2.28 -0.13 -8.48
N THR A 36 -1.26 -0.72 -9.07
CA THR A 36 -1.10 -2.17 -9.15
C THR A 36 -0.22 -2.71 -8.03
N ALA A 37 0.95 -2.10 -7.78
CA ALA A 37 1.89 -2.55 -6.76
C ALA A 37 1.36 -2.35 -5.33
N SER A 38 0.75 -1.21 -5.03
CA SER A 38 0.30 -0.88 -3.67
C SER A 38 -0.79 -1.81 -3.12
N PRO A 39 -1.90 -2.14 -3.83
CA PRO A 39 -2.86 -3.09 -3.29
C PRO A 39 -2.29 -4.50 -3.17
N LEU A 40 -1.37 -4.92 -4.05
CA LEU A 40 -0.69 -6.21 -3.95
C LEU A 40 0.23 -6.29 -2.73
N PHE A 41 0.95 -5.21 -2.42
CA PHE A 41 1.72 -5.10 -1.18
C PHE A 41 0.82 -5.20 0.05
N LEU A 42 -0.21 -4.35 0.14
CA LEU A 42 -1.18 -4.34 1.26
C LEU A 42 -1.87 -5.70 1.45
N LEU A 43 -2.29 -6.34 0.36
CA LEU A 43 -2.89 -7.67 0.36
C LEU A 43 -1.90 -8.71 0.89
N SER A 44 -0.67 -8.70 0.39
CA SER A 44 0.37 -9.63 0.85
C SER A 44 0.70 -9.44 2.33
N ALA A 45 0.74 -8.20 2.81
CA ALA A 45 0.95 -7.90 4.22
C ALA A 45 -0.23 -8.33 5.11
N LEU A 46 -1.47 -8.30 4.61
CA LEU A 46 -2.64 -8.76 5.35
C LEU A 46 -2.68 -10.28 5.51
N PHE A 47 -2.22 -11.04 4.52
CA PHE A 47 -2.28 -12.50 4.51
C PHE A 47 -1.01 -13.20 4.97
N CYS A 48 0.17 -12.64 4.67
CA CYS A 48 1.44 -13.30 4.93
C CYS A 48 2.12 -12.84 6.22
N VAL A 49 1.74 -11.69 6.77
CA VAL A 49 2.36 -11.15 7.99
C VAL A 49 1.40 -11.29 9.16
N PRO A 50 1.79 -12.03 10.23
CA PRO A 50 0.96 -12.17 11.41
C PRO A 50 0.76 -10.80 12.07
N VAL A 51 -0.45 -10.58 12.58
CA VAL A 51 -0.84 -9.32 13.22
C VAL A 51 -0.97 -9.51 14.71
N ALA A 52 -0.43 -8.58 15.49
CA ALA A 52 -0.49 -8.57 16.95
C ALA A 52 -1.90 -8.22 17.46
N GLY A 53 -2.83 -9.17 17.34
CA GLY A 53 -4.16 -9.11 17.92
C GLY A 53 -5.28 -8.63 16.97
N LYS A 54 -6.52 -8.85 17.43
CA LYS A 54 -7.74 -8.63 16.60
C LYS A 54 -7.96 -7.16 16.22
N ALA A 55 -7.59 -6.22 17.09
CA ALA A 55 -7.78 -4.80 16.84
C ALA A 55 -6.86 -4.29 15.72
N ALA A 56 -5.59 -4.64 15.77
CA ALA A 56 -4.61 -4.30 14.74
C ALA A 56 -5.00 -4.93 13.38
N TYR A 57 -5.46 -6.20 13.39
CA TYR A 57 -5.93 -6.86 12.17
C TYR A 57 -7.15 -6.14 11.55
N ARG A 58 -8.11 -5.73 12.37
CA ARG A 58 -9.26 -4.93 11.90
C ARG A 58 -8.83 -3.59 11.32
N SER A 59 -7.85 -2.91 11.93
CA SER A 59 -7.31 -1.66 11.41
C SER A 59 -6.69 -1.85 10.04
N ARG A 60 -5.76 -2.81 9.90
CA ARG A 60 -5.14 -3.16 8.61
C ARG A 60 -6.16 -3.52 7.53
N LYS A 61 -7.15 -4.35 7.89
CA LYS A 61 -8.23 -4.76 6.97
C LYS A 61 -9.07 -3.56 6.52
N ARG A 62 -9.43 -2.65 7.43
CA ARG A 62 -10.18 -1.43 7.09
C ARG A 62 -9.38 -0.52 6.17
N THR A 63 -8.10 -0.32 6.45
CA THR A 63 -7.21 0.47 5.58
C THR A 63 -7.12 -0.13 4.18
N PHE A 64 -6.99 -1.46 4.06
CA PHE A 64 -7.01 -2.13 2.77
C PHE A 64 -8.33 -1.95 2.02
N GLN A 65 -9.47 -2.08 2.71
CA GLN A 65 -10.78 -1.86 2.11
C GLN A 65 -10.97 -0.42 1.62
N LEU A 66 -10.56 0.57 2.42
CA LEU A 66 -10.58 1.97 2.02
C LEU A 66 -9.70 2.20 0.80
N HIS A 67 -8.45 1.74 0.82
CA HIS A 67 -7.51 1.87 -0.28
C HIS A 67 -8.06 1.26 -1.59
N LEU A 68 -8.58 0.04 -1.54
CA LEU A 68 -9.17 -0.62 -2.70
C LEU A 68 -10.43 0.10 -3.19
N SER A 69 -11.28 0.58 -2.28
CA SER A 69 -12.47 1.34 -2.66
C SER A 69 -12.12 2.67 -3.34
N SER A 70 -11.08 3.36 -2.86
CA SER A 70 -10.59 4.59 -3.47
C SER A 70 -10.04 4.35 -4.86
N ILE A 71 -9.29 3.27 -5.09
CA ILE A 71 -8.84 2.88 -6.44
C ILE A 71 -10.03 2.69 -7.39
N LEU A 72 -11.06 1.96 -6.98
CA LEU A 72 -12.24 1.72 -7.81
C LEU A 72 -12.98 3.03 -8.13
N ILE A 73 -13.12 3.92 -7.15
CA ILE A 73 -13.77 5.23 -7.34
C ILE A 73 -12.94 6.13 -8.25
N THR A 74 -11.61 6.17 -8.08
CA THR A 74 -10.72 6.93 -8.98
C THR A 74 -10.81 6.42 -10.42
N MET A 75 -10.86 5.09 -10.62
CA MET A 75 -11.04 4.51 -11.96
C MET A 75 -12.39 4.88 -12.58
N PHE A 76 -13.46 4.88 -11.78
CA PHE A 76 -14.77 5.34 -12.22
C PHE A 76 -14.73 6.80 -12.68
N PHE A 77 -14.16 7.70 -11.86
CA PHE A 77 -14.06 9.12 -12.22
C PHE A 77 -13.11 9.36 -13.40
N TYR A 78 -12.05 8.56 -13.56
CA TYR A 78 -11.16 8.64 -14.73
C TYR A 78 -11.92 8.36 -16.03
N VAL A 79 -12.70 7.27 -16.07
CA VAL A 79 -13.52 6.92 -17.24
C VAL A 79 -14.61 7.96 -17.48
N HIS A 80 -15.27 8.41 -16.41
CA HIS A 80 -16.34 9.39 -16.49
C HIS A 80 -15.84 10.74 -17.02
N HIS A 81 -14.71 11.25 -16.49
CA HIS A 81 -14.08 12.50 -16.92
C HIS A 81 -13.71 12.47 -18.42
N ASN A 82 -13.20 11.33 -18.89
CA ASN A 82 -12.83 11.16 -20.29
C ASN A 82 -14.03 10.99 -21.23
N SER A 83 -15.20 10.61 -20.71
CA SER A 83 -16.43 10.40 -21.50
C SER A 83 -17.32 11.64 -21.53
N SER A 84 -17.50 12.28 -20.38
CA SER A 84 -18.33 13.48 -20.20
C SER A 84 -17.52 14.51 -19.42
N CYS A 85 -17.37 15.71 -19.99
CA CYS A 85 -16.65 16.79 -19.35
C CYS A 85 -17.59 17.58 -18.42
N ASP A 86 -18.17 16.89 -17.45
CA ASP A 86 -19.03 17.49 -16.44
C ASP A 86 -18.19 18.21 -15.38
N ASP A 87 -18.72 19.34 -14.87
CA ASP A 87 -18.03 20.14 -13.87
C ASP A 87 -17.73 19.32 -12.59
N PHE A 88 -16.61 19.60 -11.92
CA PHE A 88 -16.13 18.96 -10.68
C PHE A 88 -15.64 17.51 -10.77
N VAL A 89 -15.89 16.78 -11.87
CA VAL A 89 -15.45 15.38 -12.01
C VAL A 89 -13.94 15.25 -11.85
N TYR A 90 -13.17 16.16 -12.45
CA TYR A 90 -11.71 16.21 -12.30
C TYR A 90 -11.26 16.45 -10.85
N THR A 91 -11.97 17.31 -10.11
CA THR A 91 -11.68 17.58 -8.69
C THR A 91 -11.92 16.34 -7.84
N PHE A 92 -13.01 15.61 -8.06
CA PHE A 92 -13.28 14.36 -7.36
C PHE A 92 -12.27 13.27 -7.72
N PHE A 93 -11.88 13.17 -8.99
CA PHE A 93 -10.80 12.29 -9.42
C PHE A 93 -9.52 12.56 -8.61
N ALA A 94 -9.03 13.80 -8.62
CA ALA A 94 -7.82 14.20 -7.89
C ALA A 94 -7.95 13.97 -6.38
N PHE A 95 -9.13 14.25 -5.80
CA PHE A 95 -9.39 14.01 -4.39
C PHE A 95 -9.21 12.54 -3.99
N PHE A 96 -9.72 11.60 -4.79
CA PHE A 96 -9.54 10.17 -4.51
C PHE A 96 -8.10 9.69 -4.78
N GLU A 97 -7.38 10.27 -5.74
CA GLU A 97 -5.93 10.01 -5.89
C GLU A 97 -5.17 10.30 -4.59
N TYR A 98 -5.45 11.44 -3.95
CA TYR A 98 -4.87 11.75 -2.64
C TYR A 98 -5.26 10.73 -1.57
N ILE A 99 -6.52 10.27 -1.52
CA ILE A 99 -6.94 9.25 -0.55
C ILE A 99 -6.15 7.94 -0.74
N ILE A 100 -5.87 7.53 -1.99
CA ILE A 100 -5.06 6.33 -2.28
C ILE A 100 -3.64 6.50 -1.69
N VAL A 101 -3.01 7.66 -1.89
CA VAL A 101 -1.68 7.96 -1.34
C VAL A 101 -1.70 7.98 0.20
N PHE A 102 -2.65 8.69 0.81
CA PHE A 102 -2.76 8.77 2.27
C PHE A 102 -3.03 7.41 2.92
N SER A 103 -3.90 6.59 2.32
CA SER A 103 -4.18 5.24 2.82
C SER A 103 -2.99 4.29 2.68
N ASN A 104 -2.16 4.44 1.64
CA ASN A 104 -0.89 3.72 1.51
C ASN A 104 0.10 4.13 2.63
N ILE A 105 0.33 5.43 2.83
CA ILE A 105 1.20 5.96 3.91
C ILE A 105 0.72 5.46 5.28
N TYR A 106 -0.59 5.53 5.54
CA TYR A 106 -1.18 5.06 6.78
C TYR A 106 -0.99 3.54 6.97
N PHE A 107 -1.09 2.75 5.91
CA PHE A 107 -0.83 1.31 6.00
C PHE A 107 0.63 1.01 6.32
N HIS A 108 1.59 1.69 5.69
CA HIS A 108 3.02 1.55 6.01
C HIS A 108 3.31 1.93 7.46
N PHE A 109 2.64 2.95 8.00
CA PHE A 109 2.74 3.31 9.43
C PHE A 109 2.19 2.20 10.35
N LEU A 110 1.03 1.62 10.04
CA LEU A 110 0.49 0.47 10.78
C LEU A 110 1.41 -0.76 10.68
N PHE A 111 2.05 -0.95 9.53
CA PHE A 111 2.99 -2.05 9.32
C PHE A 111 4.26 -1.89 10.16
N GLY A 112 4.87 -0.71 10.13
CA GLY A 112 6.09 -0.41 10.88
C GLY A 112 5.90 -0.38 12.40
N SER A 113 4.76 0.09 12.89
CA SER A 113 4.49 0.14 14.33
C SER A 113 4.35 -1.25 14.98
N GLU A 114 3.83 -2.23 14.24
CA GLU A 114 3.81 -3.62 14.69
C GLU A 114 5.20 -4.24 14.72
N PHE A 115 6.07 -3.91 13.76
CA PHE A 115 7.47 -4.35 13.79
C PHE A 115 8.20 -3.76 15.00
N ALA A 116 8.04 -2.46 15.26
CA ALA A 116 8.67 -1.80 16.40
C ALA A 116 8.22 -2.36 17.77
N SER A 117 7.01 -2.91 17.84
CA SER A 117 6.46 -3.53 19.05
C SER A 117 6.84 -5.01 19.21
N SER A 118 7.50 -5.60 18.22
CA SER A 118 7.84 -7.04 18.21
C SER A 118 9.13 -7.31 18.97
N THR A 119 9.16 -8.38 19.77
CA THR A 119 10.37 -8.84 20.48
C THR A 119 11.06 -9.94 19.67
N LEU A 120 12.35 -9.74 19.37
CA LEU A 120 13.18 -10.75 18.70
C LEU A 120 13.90 -11.57 19.76
N SER A 121 13.48 -12.82 19.97
CA SER A 121 14.15 -13.75 20.87
C SER A 121 15.07 -14.70 20.09
N ILE A 122 16.36 -14.74 20.46
CA ILE A 122 17.31 -15.71 19.92
C ILE A 122 17.32 -16.90 20.88
N GLN A 123 16.75 -18.02 20.44
CA GLN A 123 16.79 -19.26 21.22
C GLN A 123 17.97 -20.11 20.76
N CYS A 124 18.90 -20.42 21.66
CA CYS A 124 19.94 -21.42 21.42
C CYS A 124 19.25 -22.79 21.36
N GLY A 125 19.42 -23.52 20.25
CA GLY A 125 18.90 -24.88 20.09
C GLY A 125 19.47 -25.84 21.15
N PRO A 126 18.87 -27.02 21.37
CA PRO A 126 19.35 -27.96 22.37
C PRO A 126 20.80 -28.35 22.07
N MET A 127 21.69 -28.11 23.04
CA MET A 127 23.06 -28.61 23.04
C MET A 127 22.98 -30.14 23.10
N TYR A 128 23.40 -30.84 22.04
CA TYR A 128 23.51 -32.30 22.04
C TYR A 128 24.53 -32.71 23.12
N SER A 129 24.05 -33.06 24.31
CA SER A 129 24.89 -33.65 25.36
C SER A 129 25.07 -35.14 25.08
N SER A 130 25.98 -35.49 24.17
CA SER A 130 26.47 -36.85 24.03
C SER A 130 27.48 -37.15 25.14
N LEU A 131 27.02 -37.72 26.25
CA LEU A 131 27.87 -38.37 27.27
C LEU A 131 27.59 -39.88 27.24
N PRO A 132 28.51 -40.74 26.76
CA PRO A 132 28.42 -42.17 26.97
C PRO A 132 28.77 -42.51 28.43
N ARG A 133 27.98 -43.39 29.05
CA ARG A 133 28.27 -44.05 30.33
C ARG A 133 29.28 -45.16 30.14
#